data_AF-A0A9D9GX29-F1
#
_entry.id   AF-A0A9D9GX29-F1
#
_cell.length_a   1.000
_cell.length_b   1.000
_cell.length_c   1.000
_cell.angle_alpha   90.00
_cell.angle_beta   90.00
_cell.angle_gamma   90.00
#
_symmetry.space_group_name_H-M   'P 1'
#
loop_
_entity.id
_entity.type
_entity.pdbx_description
1 polymer ?
#
loop_
_entity_poly.entity_id
_entity_poly.type
_entity_poly.pdbx_seq_one_letter_code
_entity_poly.pdbx_strand_id
1 'polypeptide(L)'
;MNFQDLKIKILERIKVEKEQKVLQKEREKFHKKVLSEEKAHKKEEHIDDSNAFISLKHINKIYDNHVQAVFDFNLNISSHEFIVLVGPSGCGKSTTLRMIAGLEEITSGDLFIDGVYANELPPKDRNIGMVFQSYALYPHMTVYENMAFGLKVNHVKKDEIEKRVLKAAEILQITEYLNRKPSALSGGQCQRVALGRAIVRDAKVFLMDEPLSNLDAKLRVQMRSEIVKLHKALNTTTIYVTHDQIEAMTMASRIVVMNKGYIQQIGTPEEIYSHPINTFVATFIGSPAMNIIKVKLDENKLIFNNGLTLFLKEDFNNILKDFYNKEIEKELAKVENYKNLYFERFINSRSFKKLKENISSFNEVKEEALKVGLDENIISESNIDLLNNKIHIDFIKKQIKSLTKDLEKYIELISKTLQNLTFFEVNENKYEELNKVYLTFIKEFLYLSNSEENIDLQKLNKLIKDLKKAKENKTEEVLFGIRPEDIDLGENDESFKVNIEVRELLGSEYYIHFNLNNQDFISKIEANIPLKEGDVVSMHFNKDKIHIFDLLTEERIF
;
A
#
# COMPACT_ATOMS: atom_id res chain seq x y z
N MET A 1 34.99 -15.01 24.02
CA MET A 1 34.17 -13.77 23.91
C MET A 1 34.53 -12.90 25.10
N ASN A 2 35.08 -11.70 24.89
CA ASN A 2 35.51 -10.83 25.98
C ASN A 2 34.27 -10.23 26.67
N PHE A 3 34.36 -9.90 27.96
CA PHE A 3 33.30 -9.30 28.77
C PHE A 3 32.76 -7.98 28.16
N GLN A 4 33.61 -7.23 27.44
CA GLN A 4 33.21 -6.05 26.67
C GLN A 4 32.28 -6.38 25.49
N ASP A 5 32.54 -7.46 24.73
CA ASP A 5 31.69 -7.88 23.61
C ASP A 5 30.33 -8.37 24.10
N LEU A 6 30.29 -9.06 25.25
CA LEU A 6 29.05 -9.50 25.87
C LEU A 6 28.22 -8.30 26.35
N LYS A 7 28.85 -7.28 26.92
CA LYS A 7 28.19 -6.05 27.37
C LYS A 7 27.61 -5.24 26.20
N ILE A 8 28.34 -5.14 25.08
CA ILE A 8 27.85 -4.48 23.86
C ILE A 8 26.63 -5.22 23.30
N LYS A 9 26.71 -6.55 23.13
CA LYS A 9 25.57 -7.35 22.66
C LYS A 9 24.35 -7.26 23.58
N ILE A 10 24.55 -7.21 24.90
CA ILE A 10 23.44 -7.03 25.87
C ILE A 10 22.82 -5.64 25.73
N LEU A 11 23.62 -4.59 25.58
CA LEU A 11 23.12 -3.21 25.40
C LEU A 11 22.40 -3.03 24.07
N GLU A 12 22.91 -3.61 22.98
CA GLU A 12 22.23 -3.66 21.68
C GLU A 12 20.90 -4.40 21.77
N ARG A 13 20.87 -5.55 22.44
CA ARG A 13 19.63 -6.32 22.65
C ARG A 13 18.60 -5.54 23.48
N ILE A 14 19.02 -4.87 24.56
CA ILE A 14 18.14 -4.01 25.36
C ILE A 14 17.62 -2.83 24.53
N LYS A 15 18.45 -2.25 23.65
CA LYS A 15 18.04 -1.16 22.76
C LYS A 15 16.99 -1.63 21.76
N VAL A 16 17.22 -2.76 21.10
CA VAL A 16 16.26 -3.37 20.16
C VAL A 16 14.96 -3.75 20.87
N GLU A 17 15.02 -4.34 22.07
CA GLU A 17 13.83 -4.69 22.85
C GLU A 17 13.02 -3.44 23.27
N LYS A 18 13.69 -2.32 23.58
CA LYS A 18 13.03 -1.04 23.87
C LYS A 18 12.37 -0.46 22.61
N GLU A 19 13.07 -0.45 21.48
CA GLU A 19 12.54 0.03 20.19
C GLU A 19 11.34 -0.80 19.74
N GLN A 20 11.40 -2.13 19.87
CA GLN A 20 10.28 -3.03 19.57
C GLN A 20 9.07 -2.77 20.48
N LYS A 21 9.28 -2.53 21.77
CA LYS A 21 8.19 -2.20 22.72
C LYS A 21 7.54 -0.85 22.41
N VAL A 22 8.32 0.15 21.98
CA VAL A 22 7.79 1.45 21.55
C VAL A 22 6.96 1.27 20.29
N LEU A 23 7.51 0.58 19.28
CA LEU A 23 6.84 0.30 18.02
C LEU A 23 5.54 -0.51 18.21
N GLN A 24 5.53 -1.48 19.12
CA GLN A 24 4.34 -2.26 19.45
C GLN A 24 3.24 -1.39 20.06
N LYS A 25 3.58 -0.49 20.99
CA LYS A 25 2.62 0.46 21.57
C LYS A 25 2.07 1.45 20.54
N GLU A 26 2.90 1.90 19.61
CA GLU A 26 2.47 2.77 18.51
C GLU A 26 1.48 2.04 17.58
N ARG A 27 1.79 0.78 17.21
CA ARG A 27 0.90 -0.08 16.42
C ARG A 27 -0.44 -0.33 17.13
N GLU A 28 -0.41 -0.62 18.42
CA GLU A 28 -1.62 -0.79 19.24
C GLU A 28 -2.49 0.48 19.23
N LYS A 29 -1.86 1.65 19.41
CA LYS A 29 -2.54 2.95 19.40
C LYS A 29 -3.15 3.23 18.03
N PHE A 30 -2.41 2.94 16.95
CA PHE A 30 -2.89 3.08 15.58
C PHE A 30 -4.06 2.14 15.28
N HIS A 31 -3.96 0.85 15.64
CA HIS A 31 -5.03 -0.11 15.42
C HIS A 31 -6.33 0.31 16.13
N LYS A 32 -6.25 0.70 17.42
CA LYS A 32 -7.42 1.21 18.16
C LYS A 32 -8.06 2.42 17.47
N LYS A 33 -7.23 3.28 16.89
CA LYS A 33 -7.69 4.46 16.17
C LYS A 33 -8.45 4.07 14.89
N VAL A 34 -7.87 3.21 14.04
CA VAL A 34 -8.53 2.74 12.81
C VAL A 34 -9.88 2.11 13.13
N LEU A 35 -9.95 1.26 14.17
CA LEU A 35 -11.21 0.65 14.61
C LEU A 35 -12.24 1.69 15.11
N SER A 36 -11.79 2.82 15.66
CA SER A 36 -12.70 3.89 16.10
C SER A 36 -13.24 4.72 14.94
N GLU A 37 -12.42 4.98 13.92
CA GLU A 37 -12.81 5.67 12.69
C GLU A 37 -13.78 4.81 11.89
N GLU A 38 -13.48 3.52 11.75
CA GLU A 38 -14.34 2.56 11.06
C GLU A 38 -15.72 2.43 11.71
N LYS A 39 -15.80 2.47 13.05
CA LYS A 39 -17.09 2.48 13.76
C LYS A 39 -17.95 3.70 13.47
N ALA A 40 -17.34 4.84 13.14
CA ALA A 40 -18.06 6.02 12.70
C ALA A 40 -18.50 5.85 11.24
N HIS A 41 -17.58 5.42 10.38
CA HIS A 41 -17.79 5.19 8.95
C HIS A 41 -18.91 4.17 8.65
N LYS A 42 -19.00 3.06 9.39
CA LYS A 42 -20.08 2.06 9.24
C LYS A 42 -21.51 2.59 9.47
N LYS A 43 -21.66 3.80 10.03
CA LYS A 43 -22.97 4.44 10.22
C LYS A 43 -23.37 5.30 9.03
N GLU A 44 -22.46 5.54 8.11
CA GLU A 44 -22.69 6.31 6.90
C GLU A 44 -23.32 5.43 5.83
N GLU A 45 -23.94 6.06 4.83
CA GLU A 45 -24.50 5.34 3.70
C GLU A 45 -23.38 4.98 2.72
N HIS A 46 -23.12 3.69 2.56
CA HIS A 46 -22.08 3.19 1.66
C HIS A 46 -22.61 3.17 0.23
N ILE A 47 -22.22 4.17 -0.58
CA ILE A 47 -22.59 4.28 -1.98
C ILE A 47 -21.40 3.94 -2.86
N ASP A 48 -21.61 3.04 -3.82
CA ASP A 48 -20.63 2.83 -4.89
C ASP A 48 -20.82 3.88 -5.98
N ASP A 49 -19.93 4.87 -6.01
CA ASP A 49 -19.80 5.85 -7.09
C ASP A 49 -18.93 5.34 -8.27
N SER A 50 -18.40 4.11 -8.19
CA SER A 50 -17.59 3.53 -9.23
C SER A 50 -18.45 2.74 -10.22
N ASN A 51 -18.18 2.87 -11.52
CA ASN A 51 -18.76 1.99 -12.55
C ASN A 51 -18.06 0.60 -12.58
N ALA A 52 -17.49 0.16 -11.46
CA ALA A 52 -16.71 -1.06 -11.37
C ALA A 52 -17.59 -2.27 -11.01
N PHE A 53 -17.18 -3.46 -11.45
CA PHE A 53 -17.85 -4.70 -11.05
C PHE A 53 -17.39 -5.17 -9.66
N ILE A 54 -16.13 -4.95 -9.32
CA ILE A 54 -15.61 -5.07 -7.95
C ILE A 54 -14.86 -3.78 -7.64
N SER A 55 -15.21 -3.13 -6.54
CA SER A 55 -14.53 -1.93 -6.06
C SER A 55 -13.96 -2.17 -4.67
N LEU A 56 -12.66 -1.91 -4.51
CA LEU A 56 -11.96 -1.87 -3.24
C LEU A 56 -11.55 -0.42 -3.00
N LYS A 57 -12.08 0.20 -1.95
CA LYS A 57 -11.83 1.61 -1.60
C LYS A 57 -11.19 1.67 -0.23
N HIS A 58 -9.98 2.21 -0.18
CA HIS A 58 -9.21 2.42 1.05
C HIS A 58 -9.14 1.19 1.96
N ILE A 59 -8.99 0.00 1.36
CA ILE A 59 -9.02 -1.26 2.11
C ILE A 59 -7.76 -1.41 2.96
N ASN A 60 -7.94 -1.58 4.26
CA ASN A 60 -6.87 -1.82 5.21
C ASN A 60 -7.11 -3.12 5.98
N LYS A 61 -6.02 -3.84 6.26
CA LYS A 61 -6.05 -5.02 7.12
C LYS A 61 -4.99 -4.94 8.20
N ILE A 62 -5.46 -4.92 9.45
CA ILE A 62 -4.65 -5.06 10.66
C ILE A 62 -5.06 -6.35 11.35
N TYR A 63 -4.10 -7.20 11.66
CA TYR A 63 -4.32 -8.42 12.43
C TYR A 63 -4.33 -8.12 13.93
N ASP A 64 -4.81 -9.08 14.73
CA ASP A 64 -4.91 -8.95 16.20
C ASP A 64 -3.57 -8.66 16.87
N ASN A 65 -2.46 -9.06 16.24
CA ASN A 65 -1.10 -8.74 16.69
C ASN A 65 -0.66 -7.29 16.36
N HIS A 66 -1.58 -6.45 15.89
CA HIS A 66 -1.37 -5.05 15.49
C HIS A 66 -0.41 -4.87 14.31
N VAL A 67 -0.12 -5.94 13.56
CA VAL A 67 0.61 -5.84 12.30
C VAL A 67 -0.38 -5.57 11.18
N GLN A 68 -0.16 -4.46 10.49
CA GLN A 68 -0.89 -4.13 9.28
C GLN A 68 -0.29 -4.88 8.09
N ALA A 69 -1.13 -5.66 7.42
CA ALA A 69 -0.75 -6.51 6.29
C ALA A 69 -1.12 -5.89 4.93
N VAL A 70 -2.15 -5.05 4.89
CA VAL A 70 -2.60 -4.34 3.70
C VAL A 70 -2.83 -2.88 4.08
N PHE A 71 -2.24 -1.98 3.29
CA PHE A 71 -2.26 -0.53 3.51
C PHE A 71 -2.97 0.13 2.33
N ASP A 72 -4.09 0.80 2.63
CA ASP A 72 -4.83 1.67 1.73
C ASP A 72 -5.00 1.12 0.30
N PHE A 73 -5.47 -0.13 0.21
CA PHE A 73 -5.60 -0.83 -1.05
C PHE A 73 -6.81 -0.31 -1.82
N ASN A 74 -6.54 0.25 -3.00
CA ASN A 74 -7.54 0.84 -3.89
C ASN A 74 -7.49 0.14 -5.25
N LEU A 75 -8.61 -0.42 -5.70
CA LEU A 75 -8.69 -1.10 -6.99
C LEU A 75 -10.13 -1.18 -7.50
N ASN A 76 -10.32 -0.75 -8.74
CA ASN A 76 -11.56 -0.95 -9.48
C ASN A 76 -11.35 -2.01 -10.55
N ILE A 77 -12.18 -3.05 -10.56
CA ILE A 77 -12.12 -4.19 -11.48
C ILE A 77 -13.36 -4.17 -12.36
N SER A 78 -13.16 -4.25 -13.67
CA SER A 78 -14.26 -4.32 -14.64
C SER A 78 -14.85 -5.74 -14.71
N SER A 79 -16.06 -5.87 -15.25
CA SER A 79 -16.62 -7.19 -15.51
C SER A 79 -15.77 -7.93 -16.55
N HIS A 80 -15.63 -9.25 -16.38
CA HIS A 80 -14.85 -10.13 -17.26
C HIS A 80 -13.35 -9.86 -17.31
N GLU A 81 -12.82 -9.10 -16.36
CA GLU A 81 -11.40 -8.78 -16.30
C GLU A 81 -10.59 -9.90 -15.63
N PHE A 82 -9.36 -10.12 -16.09
CA PHE A 82 -8.38 -11.01 -15.45
C PHE A 82 -7.33 -10.18 -14.70
N ILE A 83 -7.50 -10.05 -13.39
CA ILE A 83 -6.55 -9.34 -12.52
C ILE A 83 -5.54 -10.33 -11.93
N VAL A 84 -4.25 -10.01 -11.99
CA VAL A 84 -3.21 -10.74 -11.28
C VAL A 84 -2.58 -9.90 -10.18
N LEU A 85 -2.57 -10.39 -8.94
CA LEU A 85 -1.81 -9.82 -7.83
C LEU A 85 -0.46 -10.53 -7.77
N VAL A 86 0.62 -9.77 -7.88
CA VAL A 86 1.99 -10.28 -7.85
C VAL A 86 2.85 -9.49 -6.86
N GLY A 87 3.84 -10.15 -6.27
CA GLY A 87 4.71 -9.52 -5.28
C GLY A 87 5.42 -10.56 -4.41
N PRO A 88 6.39 -10.15 -3.58
CA PRO A 88 7.12 -11.02 -2.68
C PRO A 88 6.23 -11.76 -1.67
N SER A 89 6.75 -12.82 -1.07
CA SER A 89 6.07 -13.52 0.01
C SER A 89 5.77 -12.57 1.17
N GLY A 90 4.54 -12.64 1.70
CA GLY A 90 4.12 -11.80 2.83
C GLY A 90 3.71 -10.36 2.48
N CYS A 91 3.64 -9.96 1.22
CA CYS A 91 3.22 -8.60 0.84
C CYS A 91 1.69 -8.34 0.87
N GLY A 92 0.88 -9.29 1.34
CA GLY A 92 -0.57 -9.10 1.53
C GLY A 92 -1.48 -9.60 0.41
N LYS A 93 -0.97 -10.29 -0.62
CA LYS A 93 -1.77 -10.79 -1.77
C LYS A 93 -2.91 -11.73 -1.36
N SER A 94 -2.57 -12.85 -0.71
CA SER A 94 -3.55 -13.83 -0.24
C SER A 94 -4.48 -13.25 0.82
N THR A 95 -3.98 -12.34 1.66
CA THR A 95 -4.82 -11.59 2.62
C THR A 95 -5.87 -10.76 1.89
N THR A 96 -5.48 -10.02 0.85
CA THR A 96 -6.40 -9.23 0.00
C THR A 96 -7.44 -10.14 -0.66
N LEU A 97 -7.00 -11.26 -1.24
CA LEU A 97 -7.90 -12.22 -1.86
C LEU A 97 -8.91 -12.82 -0.87
N ARG A 98 -8.47 -13.16 0.35
CA ARG A 98 -9.33 -13.70 1.41
C ARG A 98 -10.32 -12.65 1.95
N MET A 99 -9.94 -11.38 1.99
CA MET A 99 -10.85 -10.29 2.31
C MET A 99 -11.96 -10.15 1.28
N ILE A 100 -11.63 -10.22 -0.02
CA ILE A 100 -12.65 -10.25 -1.09
C ILE A 100 -13.53 -11.50 -0.91
N ALA A 101 -12.94 -12.63 -0.53
CA ALA A 101 -13.66 -13.87 -0.32
C ALA A 101 -14.58 -13.89 0.91
N GLY A 102 -14.42 -12.95 1.85
CA GLY A 102 -15.07 -12.95 3.16
C GLY A 102 -14.50 -13.98 4.14
N LEU A 103 -13.36 -14.59 3.81
CA LEU A 103 -12.64 -15.51 4.69
C LEU A 103 -11.77 -14.76 5.71
N GLU A 104 -11.59 -13.47 5.50
CA GLU A 104 -10.86 -12.56 6.37
C GLU A 104 -11.65 -11.26 6.47
N GLU A 105 -11.78 -10.70 7.67
CA GLU A 105 -12.49 -9.42 7.87
C GLU A 105 -11.64 -8.24 7.39
N ILE A 106 -12.28 -7.23 6.80
CA ILE A 106 -11.68 -5.95 6.44
C ILE A 106 -11.64 -5.08 7.70
N THR A 107 -10.47 -4.50 8.02
CA THR A 107 -10.33 -3.65 9.22
C THR A 107 -10.91 -2.26 9.00
N SER A 108 -10.70 -1.67 7.82
CA SER A 108 -11.35 -0.44 7.39
C SER A 108 -11.39 -0.30 5.87
N GLY A 109 -12.28 0.56 5.38
CA GLY A 109 -12.53 0.78 3.95
C GLY A 109 -13.66 -0.09 3.39
N ASP A 110 -14.03 0.14 2.14
CA ASP A 110 -15.24 -0.43 1.55
C ASP A 110 -14.95 -1.38 0.38
N LEU A 111 -15.59 -2.54 0.42
CA LEU A 111 -15.63 -3.53 -0.65
C LEU A 111 -17.04 -3.58 -1.23
N PHE A 112 -17.14 -3.35 -2.54
CA PHE A 112 -18.35 -3.55 -3.31
C PHE A 112 -18.14 -4.68 -4.33
N ILE A 113 -19.14 -5.55 -4.45
CA ILE A 113 -19.18 -6.61 -5.46
C ILE A 113 -20.54 -6.52 -6.15
N ASP A 114 -20.53 -6.29 -7.47
CA ASP A 114 -21.74 -6.15 -8.29
C ASP A 114 -22.68 -5.05 -7.75
N GLY A 115 -22.09 -3.93 -7.30
CA GLY A 115 -22.79 -2.79 -6.68
C GLY A 115 -23.28 -3.03 -5.24
N VAL A 116 -23.04 -4.22 -4.66
CA VAL A 116 -23.47 -4.55 -3.30
C VAL A 116 -22.32 -4.38 -2.31
N TYR A 117 -22.56 -3.67 -1.21
CA TYR A 117 -21.62 -3.56 -0.10
C TYR A 117 -21.37 -4.94 0.53
N ALA A 118 -20.13 -5.42 0.44
CA ALA A 118 -19.79 -6.81 0.72
C ALA A 118 -19.02 -7.03 2.02
N ASN A 119 -18.60 -5.97 2.74
CA ASN A 119 -17.84 -6.12 3.99
C ASN A 119 -18.54 -7.05 5.00
N GLU A 120 -19.85 -6.88 5.17
CA GLU A 120 -20.68 -7.62 6.12
C GLU A 120 -21.30 -8.90 5.52
N LEU A 121 -21.13 -9.13 4.22
CA LEU A 121 -21.65 -10.34 3.59
C LEU A 121 -20.79 -11.55 3.98
N PRO A 122 -21.39 -12.64 4.47
CA PRO A 122 -20.65 -13.86 4.72
C PRO A 122 -20.19 -14.50 3.40
N PRO A 123 -19.12 -15.32 3.38
CA PRO A 123 -18.56 -15.92 2.16
C PRO A 123 -19.57 -16.59 1.22
N LYS A 124 -20.60 -17.22 1.79
CA LYS A 124 -21.65 -17.93 1.03
C LYS A 124 -22.53 -16.99 0.20
N ASP A 125 -22.70 -15.74 0.62
CA ASP A 125 -23.63 -14.77 0.04
C ASP A 125 -22.92 -13.81 -0.93
N ARG A 126 -21.58 -13.88 -1.04
CA ARG A 126 -20.78 -13.08 -1.98
C ARG A 126 -20.78 -13.61 -3.42
N ASN A 127 -21.41 -14.75 -3.69
CA ASN A 127 -21.51 -15.38 -5.01
C ASN A 127 -20.16 -15.54 -5.75
N ILE A 128 -19.17 -16.08 -5.05
CA ILE A 128 -17.79 -16.27 -5.53
C ILE A 128 -17.39 -17.75 -5.58
N GLY A 129 -16.53 -18.08 -6.54
CA GLY A 129 -15.80 -19.35 -6.61
C GLY A 129 -14.35 -19.13 -6.18
N MET A 130 -13.83 -19.94 -5.26
CA MET A 130 -12.43 -19.83 -4.80
C MET A 130 -11.66 -21.13 -5.00
N VAL A 131 -10.43 -21.01 -5.49
CA VAL A 131 -9.43 -22.08 -5.58
C VAL A 131 -8.31 -21.78 -4.59
N PHE A 132 -8.07 -22.72 -3.68
CA PHE A 132 -7.03 -22.59 -2.65
C PHE A 132 -5.68 -23.14 -3.13
N GLN A 133 -4.59 -22.62 -2.56
CA GLN A 133 -3.20 -23.02 -2.85
C GLN A 133 -2.97 -24.53 -2.74
N SER A 134 -3.47 -25.18 -1.69
CA SER A 134 -3.35 -26.63 -1.47
C SER A 134 -4.52 -27.45 -2.02
N TYR A 135 -5.28 -26.90 -2.97
CA TYR A 135 -6.51 -27.45 -3.57
C TYR A 135 -7.71 -27.59 -2.60
N ALA A 136 -7.44 -27.78 -1.30
CA ALA A 136 -8.40 -27.97 -0.22
C ALA A 136 -9.46 -29.05 -0.51
N LEU A 137 -9.08 -30.13 -1.21
CA LEU A 137 -9.99 -31.25 -1.56
C LEU A 137 -10.26 -32.13 -0.33
N TYR A 138 -11.48 -32.66 -0.24
CA TYR A 138 -11.86 -33.65 0.77
C TYR A 138 -11.31 -35.03 0.37
N PRO A 139 -10.32 -35.59 1.10
CA PRO A 139 -9.60 -36.79 0.67
C PRO A 139 -10.45 -38.07 0.74
N HIS A 140 -11.47 -38.08 1.59
CA HIS A 140 -12.38 -39.21 1.77
C HIS A 140 -13.49 -39.26 0.70
N MET A 141 -13.73 -38.16 -0.01
CA MET A 141 -14.74 -38.03 -1.06
C MET A 141 -14.14 -38.30 -2.44
N THR A 142 -14.95 -38.79 -3.37
CA THR A 142 -14.64 -38.89 -4.80
C THR A 142 -14.54 -37.51 -5.45
N VAL A 143 -14.04 -37.45 -6.69
CA VAL A 143 -14.02 -36.22 -7.50
C VAL A 143 -15.43 -35.67 -7.70
N TYR A 144 -16.39 -36.52 -8.06
CA TYR A 144 -17.79 -36.13 -8.19
C TYR A 144 -18.33 -35.52 -6.90
N GLU A 145 -18.08 -36.17 -5.76
CA GLU A 145 -18.54 -35.69 -4.45
C GLU A 145 -17.88 -34.37 -4.05
N ASN A 146 -16.58 -34.23 -4.31
CA ASN A 146 -15.85 -32.97 -4.08
C ASN A 146 -16.49 -31.81 -4.84
N MET A 147 -16.79 -32.00 -6.12
CA MET A 147 -17.44 -30.99 -6.98
C MET A 147 -18.88 -30.75 -6.54
N ALA A 148 -19.65 -31.81 -6.27
CA ALA A 148 -21.06 -31.70 -5.88
C ALA A 148 -21.30 -31.12 -4.47
N PHE A 149 -20.30 -31.16 -3.58
CA PHE A 149 -20.47 -30.87 -2.15
C PHE A 149 -21.17 -29.52 -1.87
N GLY A 150 -20.67 -28.43 -2.46
CA GLY A 150 -21.24 -27.10 -2.23
C GLY A 150 -22.68 -26.96 -2.71
N LEU A 151 -23.03 -27.64 -3.81
CA LEU A 151 -24.39 -27.64 -4.34
C LEU A 151 -25.35 -28.47 -3.46
N LYS A 152 -24.87 -29.58 -2.89
CA LYS A 152 -25.64 -30.41 -1.94
C LYS A 152 -25.96 -29.62 -0.65
N VAL A 153 -24.98 -28.90 -0.12
CA VAL A 153 -25.16 -28.04 1.07
C VAL A 153 -26.19 -26.94 0.82
N ASN A 154 -26.22 -26.40 -0.40
CA ASN A 154 -27.21 -25.40 -0.81
C ASN A 154 -28.55 -26.00 -1.28
N HIS A 155 -28.81 -27.28 -1.03
CA HIS A 155 -30.05 -27.98 -1.36
C HIS A 155 -30.45 -27.92 -2.85
N VAL A 156 -29.48 -27.84 -3.76
CA VAL A 156 -29.73 -27.90 -5.21
C VAL A 156 -30.26 -29.29 -5.60
N LYS A 157 -31.19 -29.34 -6.55
CA LYS A 157 -31.82 -30.60 -7.01
C LYS A 157 -30.76 -31.55 -7.59
N LYS A 158 -30.89 -32.86 -7.30
CA LYS A 158 -29.92 -33.89 -7.70
C LYS A 158 -29.64 -33.88 -9.21
N ASP A 159 -30.67 -33.78 -10.04
CA ASP A 159 -30.55 -33.76 -11.51
C ASP A 159 -29.76 -32.53 -12.00
N GLU A 160 -29.89 -31.40 -11.30
CA GLU A 160 -29.16 -30.18 -11.62
C GLU A 160 -27.70 -30.26 -11.16
N ILE A 161 -27.43 -30.87 -10.00
CA ILE A 161 -26.07 -31.16 -9.55
C ILE A 161 -25.35 -32.01 -10.57
N GLU A 162 -25.96 -33.10 -11.02
CA GLU A 162 -25.37 -34.01 -12.00
C GLU A 162 -25.05 -33.29 -13.32
N LYS A 163 -25.99 -32.52 -13.86
CA LYS A 163 -25.77 -31.71 -15.07
C LYS A 163 -24.61 -30.71 -14.91
N ARG A 164 -24.55 -29.98 -13.80
CA ARG A 164 -23.48 -29.00 -13.54
C ARG A 164 -22.12 -29.67 -13.37
N VAL A 165 -22.06 -30.78 -12.63
CA VAL A 165 -20.80 -31.53 -12.42
C VAL A 165 -20.30 -32.13 -13.72
N LEU A 166 -21.17 -32.75 -14.53
CA LEU A 166 -20.79 -33.32 -15.83
C LEU A 166 -20.29 -32.24 -16.78
N LYS A 167 -21.02 -31.12 -16.91
CA LYS A 167 -20.59 -29.97 -17.74
C LYS A 167 -19.22 -29.45 -17.31
N ALA A 168 -19.00 -29.26 -16.00
CA ALA A 168 -17.71 -28.81 -15.49
C ALA A 168 -16.59 -29.85 -15.72
N ALA A 169 -16.90 -31.14 -15.56
CA ALA A 169 -15.93 -32.22 -15.78
C ALA A 169 -15.51 -32.36 -17.24
N GLU A 170 -16.42 -32.14 -18.19
CA GLU A 170 -16.12 -32.11 -19.63
C GLU A 170 -15.21 -30.94 -19.98
N ILE A 171 -15.55 -29.73 -19.52
CA ILE A 171 -14.73 -28.52 -19.71
C ILE A 171 -13.31 -28.73 -19.19
N LEU A 172 -13.18 -29.40 -18.04
CA LEU A 172 -11.90 -29.65 -17.39
C LEU A 172 -11.20 -30.94 -17.83
N GLN A 173 -11.83 -31.74 -18.70
CA GLN A 173 -11.32 -33.04 -19.15
C GLN A 173 -11.02 -34.02 -18.01
N ILE A 174 -11.93 -34.10 -17.03
CA ILE A 174 -11.82 -34.98 -15.85
C ILE A 174 -13.00 -35.96 -15.71
N THR A 175 -13.83 -36.09 -16.74
CA THR A 175 -15.03 -36.95 -16.74
C THR A 175 -14.71 -38.39 -16.33
N GLU A 176 -13.62 -38.96 -16.82
CA GLU A 176 -13.18 -40.34 -16.50
C GLU A 176 -12.72 -40.52 -15.05
N TYR A 177 -12.44 -39.41 -14.34
CA TYR A 177 -11.91 -39.42 -12.98
C TYR A 177 -12.99 -39.16 -11.92
N LEU A 178 -14.24 -38.92 -12.30
CA LEU A 178 -15.34 -38.58 -11.40
C LEU A 178 -15.50 -39.56 -10.21
N ASN A 179 -15.25 -40.85 -10.44
CA ASN A 179 -15.38 -41.90 -9.42
C ASN A 179 -14.10 -42.17 -8.62
N ARG A 180 -12.99 -41.47 -8.92
CA ARG A 180 -11.71 -41.62 -8.20
C ARG A 180 -11.67 -40.73 -6.96
N LYS A 181 -10.81 -41.06 -6.00
CA LYS A 181 -10.47 -40.21 -4.85
C LYS A 181 -9.22 -39.38 -5.14
N PRO A 182 -9.01 -38.22 -4.48
CA PRO A 182 -7.86 -37.35 -4.71
C PRO A 182 -6.48 -38.04 -4.63
N SER A 183 -6.34 -39.05 -3.76
CA SER A 183 -5.09 -39.82 -3.62
C SER A 183 -4.70 -40.63 -4.86
N ALA A 184 -5.63 -40.85 -5.81
CA ALA A 184 -5.42 -41.58 -7.06
C ALA A 184 -5.27 -40.66 -8.28
N LEU A 185 -5.02 -39.36 -8.06
CA LEU A 185 -4.90 -38.34 -9.10
C LEU A 185 -3.50 -37.71 -9.10
N SER A 186 -3.08 -37.23 -10.27
CA SER A 186 -1.89 -36.36 -10.38
C SER A 186 -2.17 -34.97 -9.81
N GLY A 187 -1.11 -34.18 -9.56
CA GLY A 187 -1.25 -32.80 -9.08
C GLY A 187 -2.12 -31.93 -10.00
N GLY A 188 -1.92 -32.02 -11.31
CA GLY A 188 -2.75 -31.27 -12.29
C GLY A 188 -4.19 -31.75 -12.34
N GLN A 189 -4.43 -33.06 -12.16
CA GLN A 189 -5.79 -33.58 -12.03
C GLN A 189 -6.46 -33.06 -10.75
N CYS A 190 -5.79 -33.09 -9.61
CA CYS A 190 -6.27 -32.48 -8.36
C CYS A 190 -6.60 -30.99 -8.53
N GLN A 191 -5.74 -30.25 -9.23
CA GLN A 191 -5.99 -28.85 -9.51
C GLN A 191 -7.24 -28.64 -10.37
N ARG A 192 -7.44 -29.46 -11.42
CA ARG A 192 -8.66 -29.44 -12.23
C ARG A 192 -9.89 -29.75 -11.39
N VAL A 193 -9.82 -30.68 -10.45
CA VAL A 193 -10.93 -30.94 -9.51
C VAL A 193 -11.22 -29.70 -8.65
N ALA A 194 -10.19 -29.01 -8.16
CA ALA A 194 -10.35 -27.78 -7.39
C ALA A 194 -10.99 -26.65 -8.22
N LEU A 195 -10.56 -26.47 -9.47
CA LEU A 195 -11.21 -25.57 -10.44
C LEU A 195 -12.67 -25.99 -10.67
N GLY A 196 -12.93 -27.28 -10.80
CA GLY A 196 -14.27 -27.83 -10.99
C GLY A 196 -15.22 -27.47 -9.84
N ARG A 197 -14.73 -27.50 -8.60
CA ARG A 197 -15.49 -27.06 -7.42
C ARG A 197 -15.90 -25.59 -7.49
N ALA A 198 -15.06 -24.73 -8.05
CA ALA A 198 -15.40 -23.32 -8.26
C ALA A 198 -16.38 -23.15 -9.42
N ILE A 199 -16.19 -23.88 -10.53
CA ILE A 199 -17.02 -23.77 -11.75
C ILE A 199 -18.46 -24.20 -11.51
N VAL A 200 -18.70 -25.30 -10.78
CA VAL A 200 -20.06 -25.81 -10.57
C VAL A 200 -20.97 -24.83 -9.81
N ARG A 201 -20.39 -23.87 -9.08
CA ARG A 201 -21.14 -22.84 -8.35
C ARG A 201 -21.75 -21.78 -9.25
N ASP A 202 -21.33 -21.69 -10.52
CA ASP A 202 -21.81 -20.67 -11.47
C ASP A 202 -21.63 -19.24 -10.94
N ALA A 203 -20.46 -18.99 -10.34
CA ALA A 203 -20.12 -17.74 -9.69
C ALA A 203 -19.68 -16.67 -10.72
N LYS A 204 -20.01 -15.40 -10.46
CA LYS A 204 -19.60 -14.28 -11.32
C LYS A 204 -18.12 -13.91 -11.14
N VAL A 205 -17.55 -14.23 -9.96
CA VAL A 205 -16.17 -13.94 -9.60
C VAL A 205 -15.41 -15.22 -9.28
N PHE A 206 -14.24 -15.39 -9.88
CA PHE A 206 -13.29 -16.45 -9.56
C PHE A 206 -12.08 -15.89 -8.84
N LEU A 207 -11.78 -16.44 -7.67
CA LEU A 207 -10.61 -16.10 -6.87
C LEU A 207 -9.65 -17.30 -6.87
N MET A 208 -8.38 -17.08 -7.18
CA MET A 208 -7.37 -18.14 -7.21
C MET A 208 -6.15 -17.74 -6.39
N ASP A 209 -5.87 -18.50 -5.32
CA ASP A 209 -4.73 -18.26 -4.43
C ASP A 209 -3.58 -19.21 -4.78
N GLU A 210 -2.59 -18.74 -5.54
CA GLU A 210 -1.42 -19.52 -6.00
C GLU A 210 -1.74 -20.93 -6.51
N PRO A 211 -2.68 -21.07 -7.47
CA PRO A 211 -3.25 -22.37 -7.81
C PRO A 211 -2.25 -23.31 -8.52
N LEU A 212 -1.15 -22.79 -9.06
CA LEU A 212 -0.13 -23.52 -9.81
C LEU A 212 1.14 -23.83 -8.98
N SER A 213 1.22 -23.35 -7.74
CA SER A 213 2.42 -23.46 -6.88
C SER A 213 2.89 -24.90 -6.65
N ASN A 214 1.96 -25.85 -6.56
CA ASN A 214 2.23 -27.27 -6.26
C ASN A 214 2.54 -28.14 -7.49
N LEU A 215 2.69 -27.55 -8.67
CA LEU A 215 2.92 -28.26 -9.93
C LEU A 215 4.36 -28.11 -10.42
N ASP A 216 4.83 -29.08 -11.22
CA ASP A 216 6.10 -28.98 -11.95
C ASP A 216 6.02 -27.97 -13.11
N ALA A 217 7.18 -27.53 -13.60
CA ALA A 217 7.29 -26.48 -14.61
C ALA A 217 6.53 -26.79 -15.91
N LYS A 218 6.59 -28.03 -16.41
CA LYS A 218 5.92 -28.43 -17.67
C LYS A 218 4.42 -28.35 -17.49
N LEU A 219 3.92 -28.87 -16.37
CA LEU A 219 2.50 -28.86 -16.08
C LEU A 219 1.96 -27.45 -15.80
N ARG A 220 2.75 -26.56 -15.18
CA ARG A 220 2.37 -25.14 -15.01
C ARG A 220 2.12 -24.44 -16.35
N VAL A 221 2.96 -24.66 -17.35
CA VAL A 221 2.78 -24.06 -18.70
C VAL A 221 1.47 -24.52 -19.32
N GLN A 222 1.18 -25.81 -19.24
CA GLN A 222 -0.08 -26.36 -19.76
C GLN A 222 -1.29 -25.78 -19.00
N MET A 223 -1.27 -25.83 -17.67
CA MET A 223 -2.40 -25.40 -16.84
C MET A 223 -2.66 -23.89 -16.94
N ARG A 224 -1.63 -23.04 -17.10
CA ARG A 224 -1.82 -21.62 -17.42
C ARG A 224 -2.67 -21.41 -18.66
N SER A 225 -2.31 -22.08 -19.75
CA SER A 225 -3.02 -21.99 -21.02
C SER A 225 -4.48 -22.42 -20.86
N GLU A 226 -4.73 -23.42 -20.02
CA GLU A 226 -6.09 -23.87 -19.72
C GLU A 226 -6.87 -22.87 -18.86
N ILE A 227 -6.27 -22.27 -17.83
CA ILE A 227 -6.93 -21.25 -17.01
C ILE A 227 -7.34 -20.04 -17.87
N VAL A 228 -6.47 -19.59 -18.78
CA VAL A 228 -6.82 -18.50 -19.72
C VAL A 228 -7.99 -18.89 -20.61
N LYS A 229 -8.00 -20.12 -21.15
CA LYS A 229 -9.12 -20.63 -21.96
C LYS A 229 -10.42 -20.71 -21.16
N LEU A 230 -10.35 -21.18 -19.91
CA LEU A 230 -11.50 -21.28 -19.01
C LEU A 230 -12.10 -19.91 -18.72
N HIS A 231 -11.27 -18.93 -18.36
CA HIS A 231 -11.73 -17.56 -18.13
C HIS A 231 -12.47 -16.98 -19.35
N LYS A 232 -11.91 -17.15 -20.56
CA LYS A 232 -12.56 -16.71 -21.80
C LYS A 232 -13.85 -17.47 -22.10
N ALA A 233 -13.90 -18.77 -21.84
CA ALA A 233 -15.07 -19.59 -22.11
C ALA A 233 -16.24 -19.31 -21.14
N LEU A 234 -15.92 -18.95 -19.89
CA LEU A 234 -16.91 -18.67 -18.86
C LEU A 234 -17.32 -17.20 -18.79
N ASN A 235 -16.56 -16.29 -19.41
CA ASN A 235 -16.74 -14.84 -19.28
C ASN A 235 -16.87 -14.42 -17.81
N THR A 236 -15.88 -14.80 -16.98
CA THR A 236 -15.91 -14.53 -15.54
C THR A 236 -14.90 -13.46 -15.16
N THR A 237 -15.18 -12.66 -14.14
CA THR A 237 -14.14 -11.81 -13.55
C THR A 237 -13.23 -12.68 -12.69
N THR A 238 -11.93 -12.65 -12.95
CA THR A 238 -10.95 -13.49 -12.25
C THR A 238 -9.93 -12.63 -11.51
N ILE A 239 -9.69 -12.95 -10.24
CA ILE A 239 -8.58 -12.41 -9.45
C ILE A 239 -7.65 -13.57 -9.10
N TYR A 240 -6.41 -13.46 -9.54
CA TYR A 240 -5.41 -14.51 -9.47
C TYR A 240 -4.19 -14.02 -8.69
N VAL A 241 -3.76 -14.77 -7.68
CA VAL A 241 -2.60 -14.44 -6.87
C VAL A 241 -1.45 -15.36 -7.25
N THR A 242 -0.26 -14.80 -7.45
CA THR A 242 0.95 -15.57 -7.72
C THR A 242 2.22 -14.88 -7.24
N HIS A 243 3.28 -15.66 -7.09
CA HIS A 243 4.65 -15.17 -6.97
C HIS A 243 5.43 -15.31 -8.28
N ASP A 244 4.87 -16.00 -9.28
CA ASP A 244 5.49 -16.20 -10.59
C ASP A 244 5.11 -15.06 -11.53
N GLN A 245 6.09 -14.25 -11.87
CA GLN A 245 5.93 -13.14 -12.80
C GLN A 245 5.56 -13.57 -14.22
N ILE A 246 5.95 -14.76 -14.68
CA ILE A 246 5.58 -15.25 -16.02
C ILE A 246 4.07 -15.53 -16.04
N GLU A 247 3.49 -16.03 -14.94
CA GLU A 247 2.04 -16.17 -14.81
C GLU A 247 1.34 -14.82 -14.93
N ALA A 248 1.83 -13.80 -14.22
CA ALA A 248 1.27 -12.45 -14.29
C ALA A 248 1.35 -11.87 -15.72
N MET A 249 2.52 -11.98 -16.36
CA MET A 249 2.78 -11.41 -17.68
C MET A 249 2.00 -12.08 -18.82
N THR A 250 1.63 -13.36 -18.67
CA THR A 250 1.01 -14.14 -19.76
C THR A 250 -0.50 -14.28 -19.64
N MET A 251 -1.08 -14.02 -18.46
CA MET A 251 -2.50 -14.27 -18.20
C MET A 251 -3.32 -13.01 -17.91
N ALA A 252 -2.68 -11.97 -17.35
CA ALA A 252 -3.39 -10.82 -16.82
C ALA A 252 -3.87 -9.86 -17.91
N SER A 253 -5.07 -9.30 -17.71
CA SER A 253 -5.49 -8.04 -18.33
C SER A 253 -4.79 -6.86 -17.65
N ARG A 254 -4.75 -6.87 -16.31
CA ARG A 254 -3.96 -5.94 -15.49
C ARG A 254 -3.29 -6.67 -14.34
N ILE A 255 -2.09 -6.20 -14.01
CA ILE A 255 -1.28 -6.68 -12.91
C ILE A 255 -1.31 -5.64 -11.80
N VAL A 256 -1.48 -6.11 -10.56
CA VAL A 256 -1.33 -5.32 -9.33
C VAL A 256 -0.04 -5.77 -8.66
N VAL A 257 0.99 -4.95 -8.75
CA VAL A 257 2.29 -5.23 -8.11
C VAL A 257 2.24 -4.75 -6.68
N MET A 258 2.49 -5.64 -5.72
CA MET A 258 2.43 -5.35 -4.28
C MET A 258 3.78 -5.53 -3.59
N ASN A 259 4.11 -4.60 -2.69
CA ASN A 259 5.28 -4.69 -1.83
C ASN A 259 4.95 -4.23 -0.41
N LYS A 260 5.32 -5.03 0.60
CA LYS A 260 5.12 -4.72 2.02
C LYS A 260 3.70 -4.21 2.37
N GLY A 261 2.67 -4.75 1.71
CA GLY A 261 1.27 -4.39 1.95
C GLY A 261 0.76 -3.18 1.17
N TYR A 262 1.60 -2.50 0.39
CA TYR A 262 1.22 -1.40 -0.49
C TYR A 262 1.15 -1.86 -1.94
N ILE A 263 0.20 -1.30 -2.69
CA ILE A 263 0.24 -1.34 -4.14
C ILE A 263 1.39 -0.44 -4.61
N GLN A 264 2.26 -0.98 -5.45
CA GLN A 264 3.36 -0.23 -6.07
C GLN A 264 2.94 0.31 -7.43
N GLN A 265 2.29 -0.51 -8.24
CA GLN A 265 1.82 -0.13 -9.57
C GLN A 265 0.67 -1.04 -9.99
N ILE A 266 -0.27 -0.46 -10.75
CA ILE A 266 -1.33 -1.18 -11.45
C ILE A 266 -1.22 -0.82 -12.92
N GLY A 267 -1.25 -1.80 -13.80
CA GLY A 267 -1.15 -1.57 -15.24
C GLY A 267 -1.29 -2.86 -16.03
N THR A 268 -1.37 -2.73 -17.35
CA THR A 268 -1.25 -3.87 -18.26
C THR A 268 0.15 -4.51 -18.15
N PRO A 269 0.33 -5.78 -18.54
CA PRO A 269 1.65 -6.41 -18.55
C PRO A 269 2.72 -5.57 -19.28
N GLU A 270 2.37 -4.99 -20.43
CA GLU A 270 3.27 -4.14 -21.22
C GLU A 270 3.65 -2.85 -20.48
N GLU A 271 2.68 -2.15 -19.87
CA GLU A 271 2.95 -0.94 -19.06
C GLU A 271 3.83 -1.24 -17.85
N ILE A 272 3.58 -2.33 -17.12
CA ILE A 272 4.37 -2.70 -15.95
C ILE A 272 5.82 -3.02 -16.35
N TYR A 273 6.02 -3.71 -17.46
CA TYR A 273 7.35 -4.13 -17.90
C TYR A 273 8.16 -2.98 -18.52
N SER A 274 7.54 -2.23 -19.43
CA SER A 274 8.17 -1.14 -20.20
C SER A 274 8.16 0.21 -19.49
N HIS A 275 7.26 0.42 -18.53
CA HIS A 275 7.16 1.67 -17.77
C HIS A 275 7.03 1.38 -16.26
N PRO A 276 8.02 0.74 -15.63
CA PRO A 276 8.01 0.52 -14.18
C PRO A 276 8.11 1.85 -13.42
N ILE A 277 7.23 2.10 -12.44
CA ILE A 277 7.17 3.41 -11.76
C ILE A 277 8.30 3.63 -10.77
N ASN A 278 8.94 2.55 -10.27
CA ASN A 278 10.05 2.63 -9.33
C ASN A 278 11.03 1.45 -9.50
N THR A 279 12.18 1.56 -8.83
CA THR A 279 13.26 0.53 -8.83
C THR A 279 12.74 -0.85 -8.43
N PHE A 280 11.80 -0.93 -7.49
CA PHE A 280 11.24 -2.19 -7.04
C PHE A 280 10.44 -2.87 -8.15
N VAL A 281 9.52 -2.17 -8.83
CA VAL A 281 8.77 -2.77 -9.95
C VAL A 281 9.74 -3.15 -11.09
N ALA A 282 10.73 -2.29 -11.37
CA ALA A 282 11.73 -2.51 -12.38
C ALA A 282 12.56 -3.78 -12.12
N THR A 283 12.99 -4.02 -10.89
CA THR A 283 13.81 -5.20 -10.53
C THR A 283 12.97 -6.44 -10.26
N PHE A 284 11.71 -6.28 -9.84
CA PHE A 284 10.83 -7.39 -9.50
C PHE A 284 10.17 -8.03 -10.71
N ILE A 285 9.88 -7.26 -11.77
CA ILE A 285 9.26 -7.76 -13.00
C ILE A 285 10.33 -7.90 -14.08
N GLY A 286 10.53 -9.13 -14.57
CA GLY A 286 11.58 -9.53 -15.50
C GLY A 286 12.47 -10.63 -14.92
N SER A 287 12.87 -11.61 -15.73
CA SER A 287 13.93 -12.57 -15.36
C SER A 287 14.91 -12.67 -16.52
N PRO A 288 16.18 -12.26 -16.34
CA PRO A 288 16.78 -11.71 -15.12
C PRO A 288 16.20 -10.34 -14.72
N ALA A 289 16.51 -9.90 -13.49
CA ALA A 289 16.09 -8.58 -13.01
C ALA A 289 16.75 -7.45 -13.83
N MET A 290 16.12 -6.27 -13.86
CA MET A 290 16.76 -5.09 -14.45
C MET A 290 18.09 -4.80 -13.78
N ASN A 291 19.13 -4.51 -14.57
CA ASN A 291 20.39 -4.01 -14.05
C ASN A 291 20.17 -2.58 -13.56
N ILE A 292 20.41 -2.33 -12.27
CA ILE A 292 20.33 -0.98 -11.69
C ILE A 292 21.69 -0.62 -11.11
N ILE A 293 22.23 0.50 -11.58
CA ILE A 293 23.52 1.01 -11.13
C ILE A 293 23.46 2.51 -10.87
N LYS A 294 24.33 2.97 -9.99
CA LYS A 294 24.48 4.39 -9.69
C LYS A 294 25.45 5.03 -10.68
N VAL A 295 25.04 6.13 -11.30
CA VAL A 295 25.83 6.91 -12.26
C VAL A 295 25.80 8.40 -11.93
N LYS A 296 26.83 9.13 -12.36
CA LYS A 296 26.85 10.59 -12.25
C LYS A 296 26.03 11.21 -13.37
N LEU A 297 25.29 12.25 -13.06
CA LEU A 297 24.54 13.05 -14.02
C LEU A 297 25.23 14.41 -14.17
N ASP A 298 25.66 14.72 -15.38
CA ASP A 298 26.21 16.03 -15.77
C ASP A 298 25.37 16.60 -16.93
N GLU A 299 24.43 17.48 -16.58
CA GLU A 299 23.42 18.03 -17.48
C GLU A 299 22.60 16.95 -18.21
N ASN A 300 22.95 16.64 -19.46
CA ASN A 300 22.30 15.62 -20.29
C ASN A 300 23.21 14.39 -20.51
N LYS A 301 24.23 14.19 -19.67
CA LYS A 301 25.20 13.10 -19.79
C LYS A 301 25.19 12.21 -18.55
N LEU A 302 25.11 10.91 -18.77
CA LEU A 302 25.35 9.91 -17.74
C LEU A 302 26.82 9.49 -17.79
N ILE A 303 27.54 9.68 -16.70
CA ILE A 303 28.95 9.34 -16.57
C ILE A 303 29.08 8.14 -15.62
N PHE A 304 29.53 7.03 -16.18
CA PHE A 304 29.76 5.79 -15.47
C PHE A 304 31.14 5.82 -14.80
N ASN A 305 31.38 4.94 -13.82
CA ASN A 305 32.65 4.89 -13.07
C ASN A 305 33.88 4.57 -13.94
N ASN A 306 33.68 4.02 -15.13
CA ASN A 306 34.72 3.75 -16.12
C ASN A 306 35.00 4.90 -17.10
N GLY A 307 34.26 6.00 -17.00
CA GLY A 307 34.32 7.11 -17.95
C GLY A 307 33.45 6.92 -19.20
N LEU A 308 32.74 5.79 -19.34
CA LEU A 308 31.69 5.65 -20.36
C LEU A 308 30.67 6.77 -20.14
N THR A 309 30.34 7.45 -21.24
CA THR A 309 29.42 8.57 -21.23
C THR A 309 28.28 8.29 -22.18
N LEU A 310 27.05 8.33 -21.69
CA LEU A 310 25.84 8.23 -22.51
C LEU A 310 25.13 9.57 -22.55
N PHE A 311 24.72 9.98 -23.74
CA PHE A 311 23.94 11.20 -23.94
C PHE A 311 22.45 10.91 -23.86
N LEU A 312 21.76 11.62 -22.97
CA LEU A 312 20.31 11.63 -22.86
C LEU A 312 19.69 12.60 -23.89
N LYS A 313 18.38 12.45 -24.12
CA LYS A 313 17.60 13.34 -25.00
C LYS A 313 17.68 14.80 -24.52
N GLU A 314 17.63 15.76 -25.44
CA GLU A 314 17.85 17.19 -25.15
C GLU A 314 16.94 17.75 -24.04
N ASP A 315 15.72 17.21 -23.92
CA ASP A 315 14.71 17.65 -22.96
C ASP A 315 14.81 17.05 -21.54
N PHE A 316 15.82 16.21 -21.26
CA PHE A 316 15.91 15.51 -19.96
C PHE A 316 15.92 16.46 -18.75
N ASN A 317 16.58 17.61 -18.85
CA ASN A 317 16.57 18.62 -17.79
C ASN A 317 15.17 19.16 -17.44
N ASN A 318 14.26 19.25 -18.42
CA ASN A 318 12.87 19.66 -18.18
C ASN A 318 12.09 18.53 -17.49
N ILE A 319 12.27 17.29 -17.97
CA ILE A 319 11.69 16.09 -17.36
C ILE A 319 12.10 15.97 -15.88
N LEU A 320 13.37 16.18 -15.57
CA LEU A 320 13.90 16.11 -14.20
C LEU A 320 13.29 17.19 -13.29
N LYS A 321 13.15 18.42 -13.78
CA LYS A 321 12.50 19.51 -13.02
C LYS A 321 11.04 19.21 -12.75
N ASP A 322 10.32 18.73 -13.76
CA ASP A 322 8.90 18.38 -13.65
C ASP A 322 8.70 17.20 -12.70
N PHE A 323 9.60 16.22 -12.71
CA PHE A 323 9.63 15.12 -11.74
C PHE A 323 9.72 15.65 -10.30
N TYR A 324 10.72 16.48 -9.99
CA TYR A 324 10.86 17.01 -8.62
C TYR A 324 9.70 17.91 -8.21
N ASN A 325 9.11 18.68 -9.13
CA ASN A 325 7.90 19.46 -8.83
C ASN A 325 6.76 18.55 -8.39
N LYS A 326 6.48 17.50 -9.17
CA LYS A 326 5.40 16.54 -8.87
C LYS A 326 5.65 15.81 -7.55
N GLU A 327 6.86 15.33 -7.30
CA GLU A 327 7.17 14.65 -6.04
C GLU A 327 7.08 15.60 -4.83
N ILE A 328 7.54 16.86 -4.96
CA ILE A 328 7.38 17.85 -3.88
C ILE A 328 5.90 18.13 -3.60
N GLU A 329 5.08 18.31 -4.64
CA GLU A 329 3.63 18.53 -4.50
C GLU A 329 2.94 17.34 -3.82
N LYS A 330 3.26 16.12 -4.24
CA LYS A 330 2.77 14.86 -3.64
C LYS A 330 3.11 14.76 -2.16
N GLU A 331 4.36 15.03 -1.78
CA GLU A 331 4.77 14.98 -0.37
C GLU A 331 4.15 16.13 0.44
N LEU A 332 3.99 17.32 -0.13
CA LEU A 332 3.29 18.45 0.52
C LEU A 332 1.81 18.12 0.77
N ALA A 333 1.13 17.50 -0.18
CA ALA A 333 -0.25 17.07 -0.03
C ALA A 333 -0.40 16.05 1.10
N LYS A 334 0.57 15.13 1.27
CA LYS A 334 0.61 14.22 2.43
C LYS A 334 0.77 14.98 3.74
N VAL A 335 1.62 16.01 3.80
CA VAL A 335 1.78 16.86 5.00
C VAL A 335 0.46 17.55 5.33
N GLU A 336 -0.21 18.12 4.32
CA GLU A 336 -1.47 18.82 4.49
C GLU A 336 -2.59 17.88 4.95
N ASN A 337 -2.72 16.71 4.33
CA ASN A 337 -3.67 15.69 4.75
C ASN A 337 -3.40 15.23 6.18
N TYR A 338 -2.12 15.03 6.54
CA TYR A 338 -1.74 14.75 7.92
C TYR A 338 -2.17 15.90 8.84
N LYS A 339 -1.88 17.17 8.53
CA LYS A 339 -2.34 18.30 9.34
C LYS A 339 -3.86 18.34 9.50
N ASN A 340 -4.62 18.09 8.42
CA ASN A 340 -6.08 18.10 8.42
C ASN A 340 -6.68 16.97 9.27
N LEU A 341 -6.24 15.73 9.06
CA LEU A 341 -6.64 14.58 9.88
C LEU A 341 -6.37 14.82 11.37
N TYR A 342 -5.29 15.52 11.70
CA TYR A 342 -4.96 15.84 13.08
C TYR A 342 -5.77 17.02 13.63
N PHE A 343 -6.04 18.04 12.82
CA PHE A 343 -6.92 19.14 13.19
C PHE A 343 -8.35 18.65 13.47
N GLU A 344 -8.86 17.72 12.66
CA GLU A 344 -10.16 17.08 12.91
C GLU A 344 -10.16 16.27 14.22
N ARG A 345 -9.09 15.52 14.51
CA ARG A 345 -8.96 14.84 15.81
C ARG A 345 -8.95 15.83 16.96
N PHE A 346 -8.27 16.95 16.79
CA PHE A 346 -8.18 18.00 17.80
C PHE A 346 -9.57 18.58 18.10
N ILE A 347 -10.34 18.93 17.07
CA ILE A 347 -11.73 19.39 17.21
C ILE A 347 -12.62 18.34 17.89
N ASN A 348 -12.38 17.07 17.61
CA ASN A 348 -13.18 15.98 18.18
C ASN A 348 -12.74 15.54 19.58
N SER A 349 -11.65 16.10 20.11
CA SER A 349 -11.12 15.75 21.44
C SER A 349 -12.09 16.13 22.56
N ARG A 350 -12.08 15.34 23.65
CA ARG A 350 -12.93 15.62 24.83
C ARG A 350 -12.63 17.00 25.44
N SER A 351 -11.37 17.40 25.39
CA SER A 351 -10.91 18.71 25.84
C SER A 351 -11.52 19.84 25.00
N PHE A 352 -11.52 19.70 23.67
CA PHE A 352 -12.12 20.70 22.78
C PHE A 352 -13.66 20.70 22.83
N LYS A 353 -14.30 19.55 22.99
CA LYS A 353 -15.75 19.48 23.22
C LYS A 353 -16.18 20.18 24.50
N LYS A 354 -15.45 19.95 25.60
CA LYS A 354 -15.69 20.63 26.88
C LYS A 354 -15.46 22.15 26.79
N LEU A 355 -14.46 22.56 26.01
CA LEU A 355 -14.27 23.97 25.68
C LEU A 355 -15.48 24.53 24.91
N LYS A 356 -15.96 23.85 23.86
CA LYS A 356 -17.14 24.28 23.09
C LYS A 356 -18.40 24.37 23.96
N GLU A 357 -18.60 23.43 24.88
CA GLU A 357 -19.69 23.43 25.88
C GLU A 357 -19.60 24.63 26.83
N ASN A 358 -18.41 24.97 27.31
CA ASN A 358 -18.20 26.14 28.16
C ASN A 358 -18.51 27.46 27.42
N ILE A 359 -18.12 27.56 26.15
CA ILE A 359 -18.41 28.73 25.30
C ILE A 359 -19.92 28.85 25.04
N SER A 360 -20.60 27.74 24.75
CA SER A 360 -22.07 27.73 24.56
C SER A 360 -22.79 28.14 25.83
N SER A 361 -22.43 27.55 26.97
CA SER A 361 -22.97 27.91 28.29
C SER A 361 -22.77 29.40 28.59
N PHE A 362 -21.60 29.95 28.25
CA PHE A 362 -21.35 31.38 28.42
C PHE A 362 -22.25 32.25 27.54
N ASN A 363 -22.44 31.89 26.27
CA ASN A 363 -23.31 32.61 25.36
C ASN A 363 -24.79 32.53 25.77
N GLU A 364 -25.27 31.37 26.22
CA GLU A 364 -26.63 31.20 26.75
C GLU A 364 -26.87 32.09 27.96
N VAL A 365 -25.90 32.13 28.87
CA VAL A 365 -25.96 32.98 30.04
C VAL A 365 -25.88 34.48 29.67
N LYS A 366 -25.09 34.83 28.66
CA LYS A 366 -25.06 36.19 28.09
C LYS A 366 -26.41 36.58 27.50
N GLU A 367 -27.07 35.69 26.77
CA GLU A 367 -28.41 35.93 26.22
C GLU A 367 -29.48 36.08 27.31
N GLU A 368 -29.46 35.27 28.36
CA GLU A 368 -30.35 35.43 29.51
C GLU A 368 -30.13 36.78 30.22
N ALA A 369 -28.86 37.19 30.38
CA ALA A 369 -28.51 38.49 30.95
C ALA A 369 -29.11 39.65 30.12
N LEU A 370 -29.01 39.60 28.78
CA LEU A 370 -29.59 40.58 27.87
C LEU A 370 -31.13 40.63 27.98
N LYS A 371 -31.81 39.48 28.12
CA LYS A 371 -33.28 39.39 28.27
C LYS A 371 -33.79 40.08 29.55
N VAL A 372 -32.96 40.18 30.59
CA VAL A 372 -33.30 40.86 31.86
C VAL A 372 -32.96 42.37 31.80
N GLY A 373 -32.56 42.89 30.64
CA GLY A 373 -32.33 44.31 30.40
C GLY A 373 -30.92 44.79 30.76
N LEU A 374 -29.95 43.87 30.82
CA LEU A 374 -28.53 44.23 30.99
C LEU A 374 -27.96 44.71 29.66
N ASP A 375 -27.23 45.82 29.69
CA ASP A 375 -26.63 46.44 28.51
C ASP A 375 -25.41 45.64 28.03
N GLU A 376 -25.23 45.54 26.72
CA GLU A 376 -24.25 44.65 26.07
C GLU A 376 -22.81 45.01 26.46
N ASN A 377 -22.57 46.28 26.81
CA ASN A 377 -21.29 46.85 27.24
C ASN A 377 -20.94 46.60 28.72
N ILE A 378 -21.87 46.07 29.53
CA ILE A 378 -21.67 45.77 30.97
C ILE A 378 -21.15 44.33 31.16
N ILE A 379 -21.19 43.49 30.13
CA ILE A 379 -20.83 42.06 30.20
C ILE A 379 -19.32 41.80 29.97
N SER A 380 -18.48 42.85 29.97
CA SER A 380 -17.01 42.71 29.99
C SER A 380 -16.48 42.50 31.42
N GLU A 381 -15.39 41.75 31.61
CA GLU A 381 -14.80 41.33 32.90
C GLU A 381 -14.83 42.39 34.02
N SER A 382 -14.68 43.66 33.62
CA SER A 382 -14.58 44.82 34.50
C SER A 382 -15.85 45.24 35.26
N ASN A 383 -17.04 44.76 34.87
CA ASN A 383 -18.31 45.31 35.38
C ASN A 383 -19.17 44.32 36.21
N ILE A 384 -18.65 43.13 36.54
CA ILE A 384 -19.38 42.12 37.35
C ILE A 384 -19.78 42.64 38.74
N ASP A 385 -18.97 43.56 39.31
CA ASP A 385 -19.20 44.13 40.64
C ASP A 385 -20.25 45.26 40.65
N LEU A 386 -20.59 45.85 39.49
CA LEU A 386 -21.63 46.88 39.33
C LEU A 386 -23.07 46.31 39.35
N LEU A 387 -23.23 45.01 39.18
CA LEU A 387 -24.52 44.28 39.16
C LEU A 387 -25.13 44.07 40.56
N ASN A 388 -24.79 44.88 41.56
CA ASN A 388 -25.06 44.60 42.97
C ASN A 388 -26.49 44.86 43.45
N ASN A 389 -27.43 45.28 42.59
CA ASN A 389 -28.79 45.55 43.04
C ASN A 389 -29.86 45.27 41.98
N LYS A 390 -30.21 43.99 41.79
CA LYS A 390 -31.59 43.43 41.82
C LYS A 390 -31.63 42.01 41.23
N ILE A 391 -32.10 41.09 42.08
CA ILE A 391 -32.73 39.78 41.77
C ILE A 391 -31.80 38.65 41.27
N HIS A 392 -31.81 37.52 41.99
CA HIS A 392 -31.43 36.13 41.61
C HIS A 392 -30.25 35.87 40.63
N ILE A 393 -29.29 36.79 40.50
CA ILE A 393 -28.15 36.65 39.57
C ILE A 393 -26.88 36.12 40.28
N ASP A 394 -26.91 35.69 41.54
CA ASP A 394 -25.68 35.19 42.21
C ASP A 394 -25.17 33.86 41.64
N PHE A 395 -26.08 32.94 41.28
CA PHE A 395 -25.70 31.68 40.63
C PHE A 395 -25.13 31.94 39.22
N ILE A 396 -25.80 32.83 38.48
CA ILE A 396 -25.39 33.26 37.14
C ILE A 396 -24.06 34.03 37.20
N LYS A 397 -23.87 34.97 38.15
CA LYS A 397 -22.60 35.69 38.40
C LYS A 397 -21.45 34.73 38.67
N LYS A 398 -21.68 33.71 39.49
CA LYS A 398 -20.63 32.75 39.84
C LYS A 398 -20.25 31.89 38.63
N GLN A 399 -21.20 31.54 37.78
CA GLN A 399 -20.94 30.85 36.52
C GLN A 399 -20.30 31.77 35.46
N ILE A 400 -20.82 32.98 35.22
CA ILE A 400 -20.24 33.99 34.32
C ILE A 400 -18.81 34.30 34.75
N LYS A 401 -18.55 34.65 36.01
CA LYS A 401 -17.21 35.04 36.47
C LYS A 401 -16.19 33.90 36.35
N SER A 402 -16.63 32.65 36.52
CA SER A 402 -15.81 31.47 36.26
C SER A 402 -15.54 31.30 34.76
N LEU A 403 -16.59 31.35 33.93
CA LEU A 403 -16.51 31.12 32.49
C LEU A 403 -15.78 32.24 31.74
N THR A 404 -15.99 33.51 32.12
CA THR A 404 -15.37 34.70 31.50
C THR A 404 -13.87 34.71 31.77
N LYS A 405 -13.46 34.43 33.02
CA LYS A 405 -12.04 34.33 33.40
C LYS A 405 -11.35 33.17 32.68
N ASP A 406 -12.06 32.07 32.45
CA ASP A 406 -11.57 30.95 31.66
C ASP A 406 -11.48 31.30 30.16
N LEU A 407 -12.41 32.11 29.63
CA LEU A 407 -12.50 32.56 28.24
C LEU A 407 -11.50 33.67 27.85
N GLU A 408 -11.30 34.69 28.69
CA GLU A 408 -10.37 35.80 28.40
C GLU A 408 -8.92 35.33 28.44
N LYS A 409 -8.60 34.47 29.42
CA LYS A 409 -7.32 33.77 29.47
C LYS A 409 -7.11 32.86 28.25
N TYR A 410 -8.19 32.32 27.67
CA TYR A 410 -8.17 31.48 26.48
C TYR A 410 -7.98 32.30 25.18
N ILE A 411 -8.68 33.43 25.03
CA ILE A 411 -8.54 34.35 23.89
C ILE A 411 -7.15 34.99 23.87
N GLU A 412 -6.62 35.41 25.02
CA GLU A 412 -5.28 35.97 25.14
C GLU A 412 -4.20 34.93 24.79
N LEU A 413 -4.41 33.67 25.21
CA LEU A 413 -3.51 32.56 24.92
C LEU A 413 -3.55 32.16 23.43
N ILE A 414 -4.73 32.02 22.82
CA ILE A 414 -4.86 31.77 21.38
C ILE A 414 -4.26 32.91 20.57
N SER A 415 -4.52 34.16 20.96
CA SER A 415 -4.00 35.34 20.26
C SER A 415 -2.47 35.39 20.34
N LYS A 416 -1.88 35.08 21.50
CA LYS A 416 -0.43 34.94 21.67
C LYS A 416 0.15 33.74 20.92
N THR A 417 -0.58 32.63 20.81
CA THR A 417 -0.13 31.40 20.13
C THR A 417 -0.21 31.55 18.60
N LEU A 418 -1.21 32.27 18.09
CA LEU A 418 -1.33 32.63 16.67
C LEU A 418 -0.30 33.70 16.27
N GLN A 419 0.06 34.63 17.17
CA GLN A 419 1.11 35.63 16.93
C GLN A 419 2.53 35.06 17.03
N ASN A 420 2.76 33.98 17.79
CA ASN A 420 4.08 33.40 18.04
C ASN A 420 4.41 32.14 17.19
N LEU A 421 3.85 32.02 15.98
CA LEU A 421 4.34 31.07 14.97
C LEU A 421 5.79 31.35 14.51
N THR A 422 6.48 32.31 15.12
CA THR A 422 7.93 32.38 15.20
C THR A 422 8.37 32.60 16.64
N PHE A 423 8.94 31.53 17.23
CA PHE A 423 9.82 31.51 18.43
C PHE A 423 9.23 31.96 19.77
N PHE A 424 9.36 31.15 20.83
CA PHE A 424 10.07 31.47 22.08
C PHE A 424 9.89 30.43 23.21
N GLU A 425 10.98 30.19 23.93
CA GLU A 425 11.08 29.50 25.23
C GLU A 425 10.46 30.34 26.36
N VAL A 426 9.79 29.73 27.35
CA VAL A 426 9.49 30.38 28.65
C VAL A 426 9.53 29.40 29.83
N ASN A 427 10.18 29.87 30.90
CA ASN A 427 10.47 29.28 32.22
C ASN A 427 9.26 28.84 33.09
N GLU A 428 9.52 27.80 33.89
CA GLU A 428 8.65 27.23 34.92
C GLU A 428 8.71 28.03 36.25
N ASN A 429 7.53 28.28 36.86
CA ASN A 429 7.24 28.27 38.31
C ASN A 429 6.13 29.26 38.71
N LYS A 430 4.87 28.94 38.40
CA LYS A 430 3.68 29.44 39.13
C LYS A 430 2.36 28.71 38.78
N TYR A 431 2.43 27.43 38.45
CA TYR A 431 1.47 26.83 37.51
C TYR A 431 1.11 25.36 37.83
N GLU A 432 1.03 24.95 39.09
CA GLU A 432 0.90 23.52 39.43
C GLU A 432 -0.51 22.98 39.73
N GLU A 433 -1.52 23.80 40.07
CA GLU A 433 -2.86 23.24 40.35
C GLU A 433 -3.94 23.55 39.29
N LEU A 434 -3.80 24.63 38.52
CA LEU A 434 -4.77 25.04 37.50
C LEU A 434 -4.51 24.41 36.12
N ASN A 435 -3.56 23.48 36.01
CA ASN A 435 -2.79 23.34 34.77
C ASN A 435 -2.75 21.93 34.18
N LYS A 436 -3.41 20.91 34.74
CA LYS A 436 -3.35 19.56 34.15
C LYS A 436 -4.12 19.44 32.84
N VAL A 437 -5.38 19.89 32.79
CA VAL A 437 -6.19 19.81 31.55
C VAL A 437 -5.64 20.77 30.49
N TYR A 438 -5.18 21.95 30.91
CA TYR A 438 -4.69 23.01 30.03
C TYR A 438 -3.25 22.82 29.56
N LEU A 439 -2.32 22.35 30.40
CA LEU A 439 -1.00 21.89 29.93
C LEU A 439 -1.16 20.65 29.06
N THR A 440 -2.10 19.74 29.32
CA THR A 440 -2.36 18.65 28.38
C THR A 440 -2.88 19.18 27.05
N PHE A 441 -3.80 20.16 27.04
CA PHE A 441 -4.28 20.80 25.82
C PHE A 441 -3.19 21.54 25.04
N ILE A 442 -2.38 22.35 25.70
CA ILE A 442 -1.27 23.09 25.09
C ILE A 442 -0.12 22.15 24.72
N LYS A 443 0.21 21.15 25.53
CA LYS A 443 1.22 20.13 25.19
C LYS A 443 0.74 19.25 24.06
N GLU A 444 -0.53 18.83 24.01
CA GLU A 444 -1.08 18.11 22.87
C GLU A 444 -1.03 19.02 21.64
N PHE A 445 -1.54 20.24 21.69
CA PHE A 445 -1.49 21.17 20.57
C PHE A 445 -0.05 21.48 20.10
N LEU A 446 0.89 21.76 21.01
CA LEU A 446 2.30 22.03 20.72
C LEU A 446 3.06 20.78 20.25
N TYR A 447 2.85 19.60 20.85
CA TYR A 447 3.37 18.31 20.36
C TYR A 447 2.84 17.99 18.96
N LEU A 448 1.59 18.41 18.67
CA LEU A 448 0.92 18.21 17.39
C LEU A 448 1.28 19.28 16.34
N SER A 449 1.62 20.51 16.75
CA SER A 449 1.98 21.62 15.87
C SER A 449 3.49 21.76 15.66
N ASN A 450 4.32 21.30 16.61
CA ASN A 450 5.76 21.22 16.44
C ASN A 450 6.12 19.99 15.62
N SER A 451 6.78 20.23 14.50
CA SER A 451 7.42 19.21 13.67
C SER A 451 8.51 18.40 14.40
N GLU A 452 8.86 18.72 15.65
CA GLU A 452 10.02 18.15 16.36
C GLU A 452 9.74 16.88 17.20
N GLU A 453 8.48 16.47 17.41
CA GLU A 453 8.19 15.26 18.20
C GLU A 453 7.45 14.15 17.43
N ASN A 454 7.00 14.42 16.19
CA ASN A 454 6.32 13.43 15.35
C ASN A 454 7.25 12.89 14.25
N ILE A 455 7.73 11.65 14.45
CA ILE A 455 8.75 10.99 13.62
C ILE A 455 8.34 10.91 12.13
N ASP A 456 7.04 10.72 11.82
CA ASP A 456 6.60 10.57 10.43
C ASP A 456 6.53 11.91 9.69
N LEU A 457 6.03 12.96 10.35
CA LEU A 457 6.08 14.33 9.84
C LEU A 457 7.51 14.84 9.66
N GLN A 458 8.43 14.44 10.55
CA GLN A 458 9.85 14.77 10.42
C GLN A 458 10.46 14.16 9.17
N LYS A 459 10.24 12.86 8.97
CA LYS A 459 10.72 12.15 7.78
C LYS A 459 10.19 12.81 6.51
N LEU A 460 8.91 13.17 6.49
CA LEU A 460 8.25 13.79 5.36
C LEU A 460 8.81 15.19 5.07
N ASN A 461 8.93 16.06 6.08
CA ASN A 461 9.51 17.39 5.93
C ASN A 461 10.99 17.35 5.54
N LYS A 462 11.75 16.38 6.07
CA LYS A 462 13.13 16.14 5.68
C LYS A 462 13.21 15.74 4.21
N LEU A 463 12.39 14.80 3.75
CA LEU A 463 12.33 14.39 2.35
C LEU A 463 12.00 15.57 1.43
N ILE A 464 11.01 16.39 1.77
CA ILE A 464 10.66 17.60 1.00
C ILE A 464 11.86 18.56 0.90
N LYS A 465 12.60 18.74 1.99
CA LYS A 465 13.82 19.56 1.99
C LYS A 465 14.89 18.99 1.07
N ASP A 466 15.10 17.67 1.13
CA ASP A 466 16.09 16.98 0.31
C ASP A 466 15.72 17.04 -1.19
N LEU A 467 14.42 16.88 -1.53
CA LEU A 467 13.89 17.06 -2.89
C LEU A 467 14.07 18.48 -3.42
N LYS A 468 13.76 19.49 -2.61
CA LYS A 468 13.97 20.90 -2.98
C LYS A 468 15.45 21.18 -3.25
N LYS A 469 16.34 20.66 -2.41
CA LYS A 469 17.78 20.77 -2.59
C LYS A 469 18.27 20.09 -3.87
N ALA A 470 17.77 18.88 -4.16
CA ALA A 470 18.09 18.15 -5.38
C ALA A 470 17.66 18.94 -6.64
N LYS A 471 16.46 19.53 -6.61
CA LYS A 471 15.95 20.41 -7.66
C LYS A 471 16.82 21.66 -7.87
N GLU A 472 17.24 22.33 -6.80
CA GLU A 472 18.01 23.58 -6.86
C GLU A 472 19.47 23.37 -7.27
N ASN A 473 20.14 22.38 -6.69
CA ASN A 473 21.56 22.14 -6.92
C ASN A 473 21.86 21.35 -8.21
N LYS A 474 20.82 20.89 -8.92
CA LYS A 474 20.85 19.83 -9.94
C LYS A 474 21.38 18.53 -9.35
N THR A 475 20.58 17.47 -9.46
CA THR A 475 20.97 16.13 -9.02
C THR A 475 22.26 15.67 -9.70
N GLU A 476 23.29 15.36 -8.91
CA GLU A 476 24.60 14.93 -9.41
C GLU A 476 24.67 13.43 -9.68
N GLU A 477 23.74 12.64 -9.12
CA GLU A 477 23.75 11.19 -9.20
C GLU A 477 22.34 10.62 -9.36
N VAL A 478 22.18 9.69 -10.29
CA VAL A 478 20.91 9.00 -10.56
C VAL A 478 21.14 7.49 -10.63
N LEU A 479 20.05 6.72 -10.59
CA LEU A 479 20.06 5.29 -10.82
C LEU A 479 19.74 5.03 -12.29
N PHE A 480 20.71 4.47 -13.01
CA PHE A 480 20.54 3.99 -14.38
C PHE A 480 20.01 2.55 -14.34
N GLY A 481 18.94 2.32 -15.10
CA GLY A 481 18.31 1.03 -15.28
C GLY A 481 18.34 0.57 -16.74
N ILE A 482 18.72 -0.68 -16.98
CA ILE A 482 18.63 -1.31 -18.31
C ILE A 482 18.27 -2.79 -18.17
N ARG A 483 17.36 -3.28 -19.01
CA ARG A 483 17.00 -4.71 -19.00
C ARG A 483 18.16 -5.54 -19.56
N PRO A 484 18.38 -6.77 -19.05
CA PRO A 484 19.39 -7.66 -19.60
C PRO A 484 19.32 -7.87 -21.11
N GLU A 485 18.11 -7.98 -21.65
CA GLU A 485 17.81 -8.13 -23.09
C GLU A 485 18.01 -6.85 -23.91
N ASP A 486 18.21 -5.69 -23.26
CA ASP A 486 18.49 -4.41 -23.91
C ASP A 486 19.99 -4.03 -23.84
N ILE A 487 20.85 -5.04 -23.59
CA ILE A 487 22.32 -4.94 -23.67
C ILE A 487 22.80 -5.87 -24.78
N ASP A 488 23.17 -5.29 -25.92
CA ASP A 488 23.47 -6.03 -27.14
C ASP A 488 24.97 -6.20 -27.38
N LEU A 489 25.34 -7.29 -28.05
CA LEU A 489 26.68 -7.48 -28.59
C LEU A 489 26.88 -6.60 -29.84
N GLY A 490 28.05 -5.96 -29.93
CA GLY A 490 28.44 -5.22 -31.13
C GLY A 490 29.38 -4.07 -30.84
N GLU A 491 30.06 -3.62 -31.90
CA GLU A 491 30.84 -2.38 -31.88
C GLU A 491 30.01 -1.23 -32.47
N ASN A 492 29.89 -0.16 -31.70
CA ASN A 492 29.40 1.15 -32.14
C ASN A 492 30.16 2.26 -31.38
N ASP A 493 29.87 3.52 -31.68
CA ASP A 493 30.57 4.68 -31.10
C ASP A 493 30.50 4.77 -29.56
N GLU A 494 29.57 4.06 -28.92
CA GLU A 494 29.35 4.05 -27.47
C GLU A 494 29.46 2.65 -26.86
N SER A 495 30.08 1.72 -27.62
CA SER A 495 30.32 0.37 -27.14
C SER A 495 31.46 0.33 -26.13
N PHE A 496 31.39 -0.64 -25.23
CA PHE A 496 32.38 -0.87 -24.19
C PHE A 496 32.84 -2.32 -24.22
N LYS A 497 34.12 -2.54 -23.93
CA LYS A 497 34.71 -3.88 -23.89
C LYS A 497 34.65 -4.43 -22.47
N VAL A 498 34.17 -5.65 -22.34
CA VAL A 498 34.03 -6.36 -21.06
C VAL A 498 34.52 -7.79 -21.19
N ASN A 499 35.01 -8.33 -20.08
CA ASN A 499 35.35 -9.74 -19.98
C ASN A 499 34.12 -10.49 -19.47
N ILE A 500 33.79 -11.62 -20.10
CA ILE A 500 32.75 -12.52 -19.61
C ILE A 500 33.25 -13.21 -18.36
N GLU A 501 32.60 -12.98 -17.22
CA GLU A 501 32.95 -13.63 -15.95
C GLU A 501 32.26 -14.98 -15.81
N VAL A 502 30.96 -15.03 -16.10
CA VAL A 502 30.14 -16.24 -16.05
C VAL A 502 29.22 -16.26 -17.26
N ARG A 503 29.02 -17.46 -17.83
CA ARG A 503 28.04 -17.70 -18.89
C ARG A 503 27.11 -18.84 -18.49
N GLU A 504 25.81 -18.56 -18.46
CA GLU A 504 24.77 -19.56 -18.26
C GLU A 504 24.04 -19.85 -19.58
N LEU A 505 23.96 -21.11 -20.01
CA LEU A 505 23.19 -21.54 -21.18
C LEU A 505 21.80 -22.01 -20.75
N LEU A 506 20.75 -21.32 -21.24
CA LEU A 506 19.35 -21.60 -20.87
C LEU A 506 18.51 -22.16 -22.03
N GLY A 507 19.17 -22.67 -23.06
CA GLY A 507 18.53 -23.23 -24.25
C GLY A 507 18.84 -22.37 -25.47
N SER A 508 17.95 -21.45 -25.82
CA SER A 508 18.13 -20.53 -26.96
C SER A 508 18.92 -19.28 -26.63
N GLU A 509 19.29 -19.06 -25.36
CA GLU A 509 19.82 -17.80 -24.85
C GLU A 509 20.98 -18.05 -23.88
N TYR A 510 21.89 -17.07 -23.78
CA TYR A 510 22.88 -16.95 -22.71
C TYR A 510 22.50 -15.85 -21.73
N TYR A 511 22.68 -16.12 -20.44
CA TYR A 511 22.90 -15.06 -19.47
C TYR A 511 24.41 -14.87 -19.31
N ILE A 512 24.87 -13.67 -19.64
CA ILE A 512 26.27 -13.27 -19.54
C ILE A 512 26.39 -12.35 -18.34
N HIS A 513 27.19 -12.78 -17.37
CA HIS A 513 27.60 -11.95 -16.25
C HIS A 513 28.93 -11.32 -16.60
N PHE A 514 29.01 -10.00 -16.44
CA PHE A 514 30.21 -9.24 -16.66
C PHE A 514 30.29 -8.08 -15.68
N ASN A 515 31.51 -7.66 -15.37
CA ASN A 515 31.74 -6.52 -14.52
C ASN A 515 32.16 -5.30 -15.36
N LEU A 516 31.54 -4.15 -15.08
CA LEU A 516 31.87 -2.86 -15.65
C LEU A 516 32.36 -1.92 -14.52
N ASN A 517 33.64 -2.02 -14.17
CA ASN A 517 34.31 -1.24 -13.12
C ASN A 517 33.60 -1.26 -11.75
N ASN A 518 33.63 -2.44 -11.10
CA ASN A 518 33.02 -2.74 -9.80
C ASN A 518 31.48 -2.68 -9.79
N GLN A 519 30.85 -2.83 -10.95
CA GLN A 519 29.41 -2.96 -11.08
C GLN A 519 29.10 -4.19 -11.92
N ASP A 520 28.35 -5.12 -11.33
CA ASP A 520 27.98 -6.36 -11.99
C ASP A 520 26.75 -6.12 -12.86
N PHE A 521 26.80 -6.64 -14.08
CA PHE A 521 25.73 -6.62 -15.04
C PHE A 521 25.41 -8.04 -15.50
N ILE A 522 24.16 -8.23 -15.89
CA ILE A 522 23.67 -9.40 -16.59
C ILE A 522 23.14 -8.94 -17.93
N SER A 523 23.64 -9.50 -19.02
CA SER A 523 23.05 -9.37 -20.35
C SER A 523 22.42 -10.68 -20.77
N LYS A 524 21.30 -10.59 -21.48
CA LYS A 524 20.57 -11.72 -22.05
C LYS A 524 20.69 -11.66 -23.56
N ILE A 525 21.39 -12.63 -24.14
CA ILE A 525 21.66 -12.66 -25.59
C ILE A 525 21.25 -13.98 -26.23
N GLU A 526 21.06 -13.99 -27.54
CA GLU A 526 20.81 -15.22 -28.28
C GLU A 526 22.03 -16.16 -28.25
N ALA A 527 21.79 -17.47 -28.11
CA ALA A 527 22.83 -18.49 -28.06
C ALA A 527 23.34 -18.91 -29.45
N ASN A 528 23.27 -18.02 -30.44
CA ASN A 528 23.71 -18.25 -31.81
C ASN A 528 25.22 -18.02 -32.00
N ILE A 529 25.87 -17.23 -31.12
CA ILE A 529 27.30 -16.95 -31.13
C ILE A 529 27.98 -17.79 -30.04
N PRO A 530 28.99 -18.61 -30.35
CA PRO A 530 29.69 -19.42 -29.36
C PRO A 530 30.61 -18.55 -28.49
N LEU A 531 30.16 -18.18 -27.30
CA LEU A 531 30.93 -17.42 -26.31
C LEU A 531 31.44 -18.31 -25.17
N LYS A 532 32.54 -17.92 -24.54
CA LYS A 532 33.16 -18.62 -23.41
C LYS A 532 33.47 -17.65 -22.27
N GLU A 533 33.56 -18.20 -21.07
CA GLU A 533 34.11 -17.48 -19.93
C GLU A 533 35.54 -17.03 -20.23
N GLY A 534 35.86 -15.79 -19.88
CA GLY A 534 37.13 -15.14 -20.19
C GLY A 534 37.21 -14.49 -21.58
N ASP A 535 36.23 -14.67 -22.46
CA ASP A 535 36.20 -13.94 -23.73
C ASP A 535 36.04 -12.44 -23.48
N VAL A 536 36.73 -11.63 -24.30
CA VAL A 536 36.57 -10.18 -24.33
C VAL A 536 35.58 -9.84 -25.43
N VAL A 537 34.44 -9.26 -25.07
CA VAL A 537 33.37 -8.90 -26.01
C VAL A 537 33.11 -7.40 -25.98
N SER A 538 32.66 -6.85 -27.11
CA SER A 538 32.16 -5.48 -27.19
C SER A 538 30.64 -5.49 -27.06
N MET A 539 30.12 -4.65 -26.15
CA MET A 539 28.70 -4.53 -25.86
C MET A 539 28.26 -3.08 -25.87
N HIS A 540 26.97 -2.83 -26.05
CA HIS A 540 26.39 -1.49 -25.94
C HIS A 540 24.99 -1.54 -25.32
N PHE A 541 24.57 -0.42 -24.74
CA PHE A 541 23.22 -0.27 -24.18
C PHE A 541 22.27 0.25 -25.25
N ASN A 542 21.05 -0.30 -25.32
CA ASN A 542 19.99 0.26 -26.15
C ASN A 542 19.44 1.54 -25.51
N LYS A 543 19.75 2.70 -26.10
CA LYS A 543 19.41 4.01 -25.56
C LYS A 543 17.92 4.27 -25.38
N ASP A 544 17.11 3.73 -26.29
CA ASP A 544 15.66 3.94 -26.25
C ASP A 544 14.97 3.10 -25.17
N LYS A 545 15.73 2.23 -24.49
CA LYS A 545 15.27 1.32 -23.45
C LYS A 545 15.89 1.60 -22.08
N ILE A 546 16.63 2.71 -21.97
CA ILE A 546 17.19 3.16 -20.70
C ILE A 546 16.06 3.68 -19.81
N HIS A 547 16.13 3.32 -18.53
CA HIS A 547 15.31 3.89 -17.47
C HIS A 547 16.18 4.70 -16.52
N ILE A 548 15.67 5.83 -16.05
CA ILE A 548 16.36 6.65 -15.04
C ILE A 548 15.47 6.79 -13.81
N PHE A 549 16.04 6.47 -12.64
CA PHE A 549 15.36 6.61 -11.35
C PHE A 549 16.09 7.62 -10.47
N ASP A 550 15.32 8.33 -9.66
CA ASP A 550 15.85 9.25 -8.68
C ASP A 550 16.45 8.48 -7.50
N LEU A 551 17.61 8.94 -7.01
CA LEU A 551 18.34 8.26 -5.93
C LEU A 551 17.66 8.41 -4.56
N LEU A 552 16.86 9.47 -4.34
CA LEU A 552 16.24 9.75 -3.05
C LEU A 552 14.92 8.99 -2.87
N THR A 553 14.11 8.97 -3.92
CA THR A 553 12.74 8.41 -3.93
C THR A 553 12.68 7.01 -4.51
N GLU A 554 13.69 6.63 -5.31
CA GLU A 554 13.69 5.41 -6.13
C GLU A 554 12.55 5.36 -7.17
N GLU A 555 11.85 6.48 -7.40
CA GLU A 555 10.81 6.63 -8.42
C GLU A 555 11.44 6.92 -9.79
N ARG A 556 10.77 6.50 -10.86
CA ARG A 556 11.22 6.68 -12.24
C ARG A 556 11.07 8.14 -12.66
N ILE A 557 12.14 8.72 -13.17
CA ILE A 557 12.18 10.04 -13.78
C ILE A 557 11.71 9.96 -15.24
N PHE A 558 12.26 9.02 -16.01
CA PHE A 558 11.94 8.82 -17.43
C PHE A 558 12.00 7.33 -17.80
#